data_AF-A0AAD7BR60-F1
#
_entry.id   AF-A0AAD7BR60-F1
#
_cell.length_a   1.000
_cell.length_b   1.000
_cell.length_c   1.000
_cell.angle_alpha   90.00
_cell.angle_beta   90.00
_cell.angle_gamma   90.00
#
_symmetry.space_group_name_H-M   'P 1'
#
loop_
_entity.id
_entity.type
_entity.pdbx_description
1 polymer ?
#
loop_
_entity_poly.entity_id
_entity_poly.type
_entity_poly.pdbx_seq_one_letter_code
_entity_poly.pdbx_strand_id
1 'polypeptide(L)'
;SGYESDTGARDNPTCQNFKTDTPVLKTIQFPVTSNNFKLLNREGRAICRIVHAHDWTALRIAHIFDIPPKRVKKAIQNEYAPPDVVSEDYERVKDPEFARYFPPVHSWSRPGSPLTAMEESEYSEYSEEEEEEETNNRRTVKKPPRNKYTSALPSFLANILHVDLSQHHALLVARGFTMPRLKIIASWPETAIKEALQRTLLVECEFTIEGEGEGSAAGGMTPFEVITLEFGLRLLKEQSPAFIPTNSSCKSSGHITRFH
;
A
#
# COMPACT_ATOMS: atom_id res chain seq x y z
N SER A 1 15.15 -39.49 6.23
CA SER A 1 14.68 -38.59 7.29
C SER A 1 15.24 -37.21 7.00
N GLY A 2 14.45 -36.39 6.29
CA GLY A 2 14.91 -35.16 5.64
C GLY A 2 14.84 -33.95 6.57
N TYR A 3 15.80 -33.04 6.40
CA TYR A 3 15.87 -31.74 7.07
C TYR A 3 14.63 -30.88 6.73
N GLU A 4 13.59 -30.97 7.54
CA GLU A 4 12.59 -29.90 7.62
C GLU A 4 13.24 -28.74 8.38
N SER A 5 13.68 -27.73 7.64
CA SER A 5 14.22 -26.49 8.20
C SER A 5 13.12 -25.79 8.99
N ASP A 6 13.20 -25.94 10.32
CA ASP A 6 12.32 -25.39 11.36
C ASP A 6 12.54 -23.88 11.56
N THR A 7 12.65 -23.13 10.47
CA THR A 7 12.54 -21.67 10.52
C THR A 7 11.07 -21.35 10.72
N GLY A 8 10.65 -21.25 12.00
CA GLY A 8 9.32 -20.86 12.49
C GLY A 8 8.22 -20.92 11.44
N ALA A 9 7.47 -22.02 11.40
CA ALA A 9 6.42 -22.23 10.41
C ALA A 9 5.46 -21.02 10.36
N ARG A 10 5.36 -20.37 9.20
CA ARG A 10 4.25 -19.47 8.90
C ARG A 10 2.96 -20.25 9.04
N ASP A 11 1.93 -19.61 9.59
CA ASP A 11 0.61 -20.23 9.69
C ASP A 11 0.08 -20.49 8.27
N ASN A 12 -0.38 -21.72 8.02
CA ASN A 12 -0.97 -22.08 6.74
C ASN A 12 -2.45 -21.62 6.71
N PRO A 13 -2.93 -21.08 5.58
CA PRO A 13 -4.33 -20.69 5.45
C PRO A 13 -5.24 -21.91 5.56
N THR A 14 -6.40 -21.71 6.19
CA THR A 14 -7.48 -22.70 6.26
C THR A 14 -8.38 -22.62 5.03
N CYS A 15 -9.22 -23.63 4.80
CA CYS A 15 -10.26 -23.53 3.76
C CYS A 15 -11.16 -22.29 3.93
N GLN A 16 -11.40 -21.85 5.16
CA GLN A 16 -12.22 -20.66 5.42
C GLN A 16 -11.59 -19.40 4.85
N ASN A 17 -10.25 -19.25 4.92
CA ASN A 17 -9.54 -18.10 4.36
C ASN A 17 -9.81 -17.94 2.86
N PHE A 18 -9.78 -19.05 2.11
CA PHE A 18 -10.09 -19.06 0.68
C PHE A 18 -11.58 -18.78 0.43
N LYS A 19 -12.51 -19.27 1.27
CA LYS A 19 -13.95 -18.97 1.10
C LYS A 19 -14.27 -17.49 1.32
N THR A 20 -13.63 -16.86 2.31
CA THR A 20 -13.90 -15.46 2.67
C THR A 20 -12.96 -14.46 2.01
N ASP A 21 -12.02 -14.92 1.19
CA ASP A 21 -10.98 -14.10 0.57
C ASP A 21 -10.19 -13.26 1.60
N THR A 22 -9.85 -13.87 2.74
CA THR A 22 -9.19 -13.19 3.86
C THR A 22 -7.74 -13.66 4.07
N PRO A 23 -6.77 -12.74 4.19
CA PRO A 23 -5.38 -13.09 4.42
C PRO A 23 -5.15 -13.70 5.81
N VAL A 24 -4.11 -14.52 5.94
CA VAL A 24 -3.65 -15.03 7.24
C VAL A 24 -3.12 -13.89 8.11
N LEU A 25 -3.58 -13.80 9.36
CA LEU A 25 -3.27 -12.68 10.26
C LEU A 25 -1.80 -12.63 10.70
N LYS A 26 -1.12 -13.77 10.72
CA LYS A 26 0.25 -13.89 11.25
C LYS A 26 1.27 -13.81 10.13
N THR A 27 1.66 -12.60 9.79
CA THR A 27 2.80 -12.35 8.91
C THR A 27 4.08 -12.43 9.73
N ILE A 28 4.87 -13.49 9.54
CA ILE A 28 6.25 -13.48 10.02
C ILE A 28 6.98 -12.40 9.23
N GLN A 29 7.45 -11.36 9.92
CA GLN A 29 8.28 -10.33 9.28
C GLN A 29 9.64 -10.96 8.95
N PHE A 30 9.85 -11.29 7.69
CA PHE A 30 11.15 -11.74 7.22
C PHE A 30 12.01 -10.53 6.86
N PRO A 31 13.30 -10.52 7.23
CA PRO A 31 14.22 -9.53 6.71
C PRO A 31 14.29 -9.69 5.19
N VAL A 32 14.00 -8.60 4.46
CA VAL A 32 13.89 -8.51 3.00
C VAL A 32 15.19 -8.95 2.26
N THR A 33 16.28 -9.17 2.99
CA THR A 33 17.64 -9.31 2.45
C THR A 33 18.00 -10.69 1.94
N SER A 34 17.14 -11.70 2.05
CA SER A 34 17.56 -13.07 1.78
C SER A 34 16.70 -13.77 0.71
N ASN A 35 17.17 -13.67 -0.54
CA ASN A 35 16.52 -14.28 -1.72
C ASN A 35 16.29 -15.80 -1.60
N ASN A 36 16.97 -16.48 -0.68
CA ASN A 36 16.95 -17.94 -0.54
C ASN A 36 16.06 -18.48 0.59
N PHE A 37 15.30 -17.65 1.32
CA PHE A 37 14.46 -18.17 2.41
C PHE A 37 13.19 -18.82 1.87
N LYS A 38 12.90 -20.02 2.39
CA LYS A 38 11.66 -20.76 2.14
C LYS A 38 10.53 -20.09 2.94
N LEU A 39 9.88 -19.11 2.33
CA LEU A 39 8.73 -18.39 2.91
C LEU A 39 7.51 -19.30 3.14
N LEU A 40 7.40 -20.36 2.36
CA LEU A 40 6.37 -21.38 2.47
C LEU A 40 6.98 -22.69 2.97
N ASN A 41 6.40 -23.25 4.03
CA ASN A 41 6.69 -24.62 4.47
C ASN A 41 6.14 -25.64 3.43
N ARG A 42 6.42 -26.93 3.62
CA ARG A 42 6.00 -28.00 2.68
C ARG A 42 4.47 -28.04 2.49
N GLU A 43 3.73 -27.81 3.57
CA GLU A 43 2.27 -27.79 3.58
C GLU A 43 1.71 -26.58 2.82
N GLY A 44 2.24 -25.37 3.03
CA GLY A 44 1.84 -24.17 2.30
C GLY A 44 2.09 -24.27 0.80
N ARG A 45 3.18 -24.94 0.38
CA ARG A 45 3.42 -25.24 -1.04
C ARG A 45 2.42 -26.25 -1.61
N ALA A 46 2.04 -27.27 -0.83
CA ALA A 46 0.98 -28.22 -1.21
C ALA A 46 -0.35 -27.49 -1.42
N ILE A 47 -0.73 -26.63 -0.49
CA ILE A 47 -1.95 -25.81 -0.58
C ILE A 47 -1.94 -24.97 -1.85
N CYS A 48 -0.84 -24.28 -2.17
CA CYS A 48 -0.73 -23.47 -3.39
C CYS A 48 -1.03 -24.30 -4.65
N ARG A 49 -0.48 -25.52 -4.76
CA ARG A 49 -0.72 -26.40 -5.91
C ARG A 49 -2.15 -26.94 -5.95
N ILE A 50 -2.69 -27.35 -4.80
CA ILE A 50 -4.07 -27.83 -4.69
C ILE A 50 -5.03 -26.75 -5.17
N VAL A 51 -5.01 -25.55 -4.58
CA VAL A 51 -5.98 -24.51 -4.95
C VAL A 51 -5.79 -24.02 -6.38
N HIS A 52 -4.55 -23.98 -6.88
CA HIS A 52 -4.28 -23.61 -8.27
C HIS A 52 -4.88 -24.61 -9.27
N ALA A 53 -4.89 -25.91 -8.95
CA ALA A 53 -5.58 -26.92 -9.75
C ALA A 53 -7.12 -26.71 -9.83
N HIS A 54 -7.66 -25.85 -8.98
CA HIS A 54 -9.06 -25.42 -8.96
C HIS A 54 -9.23 -23.94 -9.36
N ASP A 55 -8.44 -23.49 -10.35
CA ASP A 55 -8.57 -22.18 -10.99
C ASP A 55 -8.25 -20.98 -10.10
N TRP A 56 -7.59 -21.18 -8.95
CA TRP A 56 -7.08 -20.06 -8.17
C TRP A 56 -5.82 -19.48 -8.79
N THR A 57 -5.80 -18.16 -8.89
CA THR A 57 -4.70 -17.44 -9.52
C THR A 57 -3.56 -17.21 -8.54
N ALA A 58 -2.32 -17.14 -9.04
CA ALA A 58 -1.16 -16.95 -8.19
C ALA A 58 -1.25 -15.65 -7.36
N LEU A 59 -1.83 -14.59 -7.93
CA LEU A 59 -2.05 -13.31 -7.27
C LEU A 59 -3.03 -13.45 -6.11
N ARG A 60 -4.16 -14.13 -6.32
CA ARG A 60 -5.16 -14.33 -5.29
C ARG A 60 -4.66 -15.23 -4.17
N ILE A 61 -3.95 -16.30 -4.50
CA ILE A 61 -3.28 -17.16 -3.51
C ILE A 61 -2.26 -16.33 -2.71
N ALA A 62 -1.47 -15.50 -3.39
CA ALA A 62 -0.48 -14.62 -2.75
C ALA A 62 -1.12 -13.63 -1.78
N HIS A 63 -2.30 -13.09 -2.11
CA HIS A 63 -3.09 -12.28 -1.19
C HIS A 63 -3.46 -13.05 0.07
N ILE A 64 -4.00 -14.26 -0.04
CA ILE A 64 -4.38 -15.09 1.12
C ILE A 64 -3.18 -15.44 2.00
N PHE A 65 -2.07 -15.82 1.37
CA PHE A 65 -0.83 -16.14 2.09
C PHE A 65 -0.09 -14.90 2.60
N ASP A 66 -0.44 -13.69 2.14
CA ASP A 66 0.28 -12.44 2.38
C ASP A 66 1.79 -12.56 2.06
N ILE A 67 2.09 -12.98 0.82
CA ILE A 67 3.45 -13.13 0.28
C ILE A 67 3.54 -12.61 -1.16
N PRO A 68 4.75 -12.36 -1.69
CA PRO A 68 4.89 -11.97 -3.09
C PRO A 68 4.41 -13.07 -4.08
N PRO A 69 3.67 -12.72 -5.15
CA PRO A 69 3.16 -13.68 -6.15
C PRO A 69 4.23 -14.57 -6.79
N LYS A 70 5.44 -14.04 -7.00
CA LYS A 70 6.60 -14.80 -7.50
C LYS A 70 6.89 -16.05 -6.67
N ARG A 71 6.68 -15.99 -5.36
CA ARG A 71 6.92 -17.13 -4.44
C ARG A 71 5.84 -18.19 -4.55
N VAL A 72 4.61 -17.77 -4.77
CA VAL A 72 3.49 -18.67 -5.08
C VAL A 72 3.72 -19.37 -6.41
N LYS A 73 4.15 -18.65 -7.46
CA LYS A 73 4.48 -19.25 -8.77
C LYS A 73 5.52 -20.36 -8.64
N LYS A 74 6.63 -20.10 -7.91
CA LYS A 74 7.63 -21.14 -7.63
C LYS A 74 7.07 -22.36 -6.90
N ALA A 75 6.10 -22.17 -6.00
CA ALA A 75 5.43 -23.27 -5.29
C ALA A 75 4.52 -24.08 -6.22
N ILE A 76 3.79 -23.40 -7.09
CA ILE A 76 2.95 -24.01 -8.12
C ILE A 76 3.80 -24.82 -9.10
N GLN A 77 4.88 -24.23 -9.62
CA GLN A 77 5.81 -24.84 -10.59
C GLN A 77 6.76 -25.89 -9.96
N ASN A 78 6.74 -26.04 -8.63
CA ASN A 78 7.56 -26.98 -7.88
C ASN A 78 9.08 -26.79 -8.09
N GLU A 79 9.55 -25.54 -8.24
CA GLU A 79 10.95 -25.19 -8.52
C GLU A 79 11.86 -25.21 -7.28
N TYR A 80 11.47 -25.92 -6.23
CA TYR A 80 12.28 -26.01 -5.01
C TYR A 80 13.37 -27.07 -5.14
N ALA A 81 14.48 -26.88 -4.44
CA ALA A 81 15.56 -27.87 -4.34
C ALA A 81 15.60 -28.45 -2.91
N PRO A 82 15.38 -29.76 -2.72
CA PRO A 82 14.81 -30.71 -3.70
C PRO A 82 13.33 -30.39 -4.03
N PRO A 83 12.81 -30.85 -5.18
CA PRO A 83 11.42 -30.67 -5.54
C PRO A 83 10.51 -31.50 -4.64
N ASP A 84 9.29 -31.03 -4.41
CA ASP A 84 8.31 -31.73 -3.61
C ASP A 84 7.70 -32.91 -4.37
N VAL A 85 7.32 -33.98 -3.66
CA VAL A 85 6.51 -35.08 -4.20
C VAL A 85 5.05 -34.64 -4.27
N VAL A 86 4.59 -34.22 -5.45
CA VAL A 86 3.24 -33.64 -5.67
C VAL A 86 2.11 -34.63 -5.34
N SER A 87 2.33 -35.94 -5.54
CA SER A 87 1.34 -36.97 -5.20
C SER A 87 1.01 -37.05 -3.72
N GLU A 88 1.87 -36.52 -2.83
CA GLU A 88 1.65 -36.47 -1.39
C GLU A 88 0.93 -35.18 -0.94
N ASP A 89 0.57 -34.26 -1.84
CA ASP A 89 0.10 -32.92 -1.44
C ASP A 89 -1.12 -32.97 -0.51
N TYR A 90 -2.11 -33.82 -0.79
CA TYR A 90 -3.28 -33.98 0.07
C TYR A 90 -2.97 -34.64 1.43
N GLU A 91 -1.95 -35.50 1.49
CA GLU A 91 -1.51 -36.12 2.76
C GLU A 91 -0.74 -35.13 3.64
N ARG A 92 -0.14 -34.10 3.01
CA ARG A 92 0.63 -33.07 3.71
C ARG A 92 -0.22 -31.96 4.29
N VAL A 93 -1.41 -31.70 3.73
CA VAL A 93 -2.34 -30.69 4.25
C VAL A 93 -3.09 -31.27 5.44
N LYS A 94 -2.87 -30.70 6.63
CA LYS A 94 -3.46 -31.21 7.87
C LYS A 94 -4.95 -30.92 7.99
N ASP A 95 -5.44 -29.90 7.28
CA ASP A 95 -6.85 -29.52 7.27
C ASP A 95 -7.64 -30.42 6.29
N PRO A 96 -8.47 -31.35 6.79
CA PRO A 96 -9.24 -32.26 5.95
C PRO A 96 -10.30 -31.55 5.11
N GLU A 97 -10.65 -30.29 5.42
CA GLU A 97 -11.57 -29.53 4.58
C GLU A 97 -11.03 -29.31 3.16
N PHE A 98 -9.70 -29.27 2.97
CA PHE A 98 -9.14 -29.07 1.63
C PHE A 98 -9.53 -30.17 0.67
N ALA A 99 -9.48 -31.44 1.09
CA ALA A 99 -9.93 -32.55 0.25
C ALA A 99 -11.43 -32.48 -0.08
N ARG A 100 -12.23 -31.81 0.76
CA ARG A 100 -13.68 -31.64 0.55
C ARG A 100 -14.01 -30.50 -0.40
N TYR A 101 -13.34 -29.34 -0.26
CA TYR A 101 -13.61 -28.14 -1.08
C TYR A 101 -12.79 -28.11 -2.37
N PHE A 102 -11.62 -28.73 -2.36
CA PHE A 102 -10.68 -28.82 -3.47
C PHE A 102 -10.37 -30.31 -3.73
N PRO A 103 -11.33 -31.10 -4.24
CA PRO A 103 -11.15 -32.54 -4.39
C PRO A 103 -10.07 -32.88 -5.45
N PRO A 104 -9.29 -33.95 -5.28
CA PRO A 104 -8.22 -34.32 -6.21
C PRO A 104 -8.67 -34.35 -7.67
N VAL A 105 -8.13 -33.44 -8.47
CA VAL A 105 -8.40 -33.39 -9.91
C VAL A 105 -7.64 -34.55 -10.55
N HIS A 106 -8.36 -35.55 -11.03
CA HIS A 106 -7.75 -36.64 -11.78
C HIS A 106 -7.29 -36.05 -13.11
N SER A 107 -5.98 -36.11 -13.37
CA SER A 107 -5.21 -35.34 -14.36
C SER A 107 -5.55 -35.57 -15.84
N TRP A 108 -6.73 -36.05 -16.18
CA TRP A 108 -7.07 -36.50 -17.53
C TRP A 108 -7.98 -35.57 -18.35
N SER A 109 -8.58 -34.51 -17.79
CA SER A 109 -9.70 -33.85 -18.52
C SER A 109 -9.86 -32.34 -18.42
N ARG A 110 -8.90 -31.55 -17.94
CA ARG A 110 -9.02 -30.08 -18.03
C ARG A 110 -8.09 -29.50 -19.09
N PRO A 111 -8.54 -29.37 -20.36
CA PRO A 111 -7.94 -28.40 -21.25
C PRO A 111 -7.98 -27.03 -20.54
N GLY A 112 -6.85 -26.31 -20.59
CA GLY A 112 -6.55 -25.14 -19.76
C GLY A 112 -7.76 -24.24 -19.53
N SER A 113 -8.05 -23.98 -18.25
CA SER A 113 -9.14 -23.11 -17.86
C SER A 113 -8.96 -21.74 -18.53
N PRO A 114 -9.98 -21.22 -19.26
CA PRO A 114 -9.88 -19.93 -19.95
C PRO A 114 -9.48 -18.78 -19.03
N LEU A 115 -9.80 -18.88 -17.74
CA LEU A 115 -9.45 -17.88 -16.73
C LEU A 115 -7.94 -17.76 -16.53
N THR A 116 -7.20 -18.87 -16.55
CA THR A 116 -5.76 -18.88 -16.32
C THR A 116 -5.01 -18.27 -17.52
N ALA A 117 -5.51 -18.52 -18.74
CA ALA A 117 -4.88 -18.02 -19.96
C ALA A 117 -4.97 -16.49 -20.12
N MET A 118 -6.01 -15.84 -19.60
CA MET A 118 -6.15 -14.39 -19.69
C MET A 118 -5.19 -13.65 -18.73
N GLU A 119 -5.07 -14.08 -17.47
CA GLU A 119 -4.20 -13.42 -16.50
C GLU A 119 -2.70 -13.64 -16.76
N GLU A 120 -2.31 -14.78 -17.37
CA GLU A 120 -0.91 -15.00 -17.73
C GLU A 120 -0.41 -13.97 -18.76
N SER A 121 -1.30 -13.45 -19.61
CA SER A 121 -0.96 -12.39 -20.57
C SER A 121 -0.68 -11.05 -19.87
N GLU A 122 -1.49 -10.68 -18.88
CA GLU A 122 -1.40 -9.40 -18.15
C GLU A 122 -0.18 -9.36 -17.21
N TYR A 123 0.30 -10.51 -16.73
CA TYR A 123 1.48 -10.58 -15.87
C TYR A 123 2.80 -10.81 -16.63
N SER A 124 2.75 -11.27 -17.89
CA SER A 124 3.95 -11.45 -18.71
C SER A 124 4.64 -10.13 -19.10
N GLU A 125 3.91 -9.00 -19.02
CA GLU A 125 4.43 -7.66 -19.30
C GLU A 125 5.17 -7.04 -18.10
N TYR A 126 5.08 -7.65 -16.90
CA TYR A 126 6.03 -7.38 -15.82
C TYR A 126 7.35 -8.11 -16.13
N SER A 127 8.16 -7.47 -16.98
CA SER A 127 9.47 -7.96 -17.39
C SER A 127 10.34 -8.33 -16.19
N GLU A 128 10.79 -9.58 -16.13
CA GLU A 128 11.78 -10.06 -15.14
C GLU A 128 13.11 -9.28 -15.22
N GLU A 129 13.33 -8.52 -16.29
CA GLU A 129 14.52 -7.69 -16.51
C GLU A 129 14.56 -6.46 -15.57
N GLU A 130 13.42 -5.97 -15.05
CA GLU A 130 13.44 -4.85 -14.08
C GLU A 130 13.82 -5.30 -12.64
N GLU A 131 13.62 -6.57 -12.27
CA GLU A 131 13.99 -7.07 -10.92
C GLU A 131 15.46 -7.54 -10.82
N GLU A 132 16.09 -8.00 -11.91
CA GLU A 132 17.53 -8.33 -11.89
C GLU A 132 18.41 -7.09 -11.88
N GLU A 133 17.99 -5.97 -12.51
CA GLU A 133 18.65 -4.69 -12.30
C GLU A 133 18.37 -4.11 -10.90
N GLU A 134 17.20 -4.32 -10.29
CA GLU A 134 16.95 -3.85 -8.92
C GLU A 134 17.74 -4.59 -7.82
N THR A 135 18.21 -5.81 -8.08
CA THR A 135 19.00 -6.57 -7.08
C THR A 135 20.51 -6.34 -7.19
N ASN A 136 21.05 -5.99 -8.37
CA ASN A 136 22.48 -5.67 -8.54
C ASN A 136 22.79 -4.16 -8.51
N ASN A 137 21.85 -3.27 -8.84
CA ASN A 137 21.98 -1.81 -8.61
C ASN A 137 21.56 -1.35 -7.20
N ARG A 138 21.32 -2.27 -6.26
CA ARG A 138 21.22 -1.95 -4.82
C ARG A 138 22.56 -1.68 -4.13
N ARG A 139 23.62 -1.37 -4.89
CA ARG A 139 24.59 -0.36 -4.44
C ARG A 139 23.89 1.00 -4.44
N THR A 140 23.20 1.29 -3.32
CA THR A 140 22.46 2.53 -3.07
C THR A 140 21.24 2.72 -3.98
N VAL A 141 20.18 1.92 -3.79
CA VAL A 141 18.83 2.52 -3.94
C VAL A 141 18.77 3.61 -2.89
N LYS A 142 19.14 4.83 -3.30
CA LYS A 142 18.77 6.04 -2.60
C LYS A 142 17.27 5.89 -2.42
N LYS A 143 16.81 5.66 -1.17
CA LYS A 143 15.42 5.90 -0.79
C LYS A 143 14.96 7.08 -1.64
N PRO A 144 13.82 7.01 -2.38
CA PRO A 144 13.34 8.14 -3.17
C PRO A 144 13.53 9.35 -2.28
N PRO A 145 14.41 10.30 -2.68
CA PRO A 145 15.06 11.22 -1.76
C PRO A 145 13.94 11.73 -0.88
N ARG A 146 13.92 11.34 0.42
CA ARG A 146 12.82 11.63 1.36
C ARG A 146 12.42 13.04 1.01
N ASN A 147 11.30 13.22 0.31
CA ASN A 147 11.10 14.42 -0.49
C ASN A 147 11.10 15.50 0.57
N LYS A 148 12.23 16.19 0.70
CA LYS A 148 12.44 17.15 1.78
C LYS A 148 11.60 18.26 1.23
N TYR A 149 10.29 18.24 1.50
CA TYR A 149 9.39 19.28 1.09
C TYR A 149 10.08 20.55 1.55
N THR A 150 10.67 21.23 0.58
CA THR A 150 11.56 22.34 0.89
C THR A 150 10.70 23.35 1.61
N SER A 151 11.27 24.15 2.49
CA SER A 151 10.53 25.08 3.35
C SER A 151 9.59 26.06 2.61
N ALA A 152 9.64 26.11 1.27
CA ALA A 152 8.85 26.96 0.41
C ALA A 152 7.56 26.28 -0.10
N LEU A 153 6.47 27.06 -0.11
CA LEU A 153 5.14 26.64 -0.54
C LEU A 153 5.08 26.17 -2.02
N PRO A 154 5.68 26.86 -3.00
CA PRO A 154 5.61 26.43 -4.41
C PRO A 154 6.14 25.02 -4.65
N SER A 155 7.27 24.68 -4.03
CA SER A 155 7.87 23.35 -4.17
C SER A 155 7.05 22.24 -3.53
N PHE A 156 6.31 22.56 -2.45
CA PHE A 156 5.35 21.62 -1.86
C PHE A 156 4.21 21.35 -2.82
N LEU A 157 3.65 22.39 -3.44
CA LEU A 157 2.51 22.29 -4.36
C LEU A 157 2.84 21.60 -5.70
N ALA A 158 4.08 21.74 -6.18
CA ALA A 158 4.49 21.22 -7.49
C ALA A 158 4.51 19.68 -7.61
N ASN A 159 4.41 18.95 -6.49
CA ASN A 159 4.56 17.49 -6.50
C ASN A 159 3.74 16.81 -5.40
N ILE A 160 2.47 17.19 -5.25
CA ILE A 160 1.55 16.53 -4.32
C ILE A 160 0.92 15.35 -5.05
N LEU A 161 1.35 14.13 -4.71
CA LEU A 161 0.84 12.89 -5.34
C LEU A 161 0.91 12.91 -6.89
N HIS A 162 2.00 13.45 -7.45
CA HIS A 162 2.19 13.63 -8.90
C HIS A 162 1.21 14.60 -9.57
N VAL A 163 0.48 15.40 -8.80
CA VAL A 163 -0.37 16.49 -9.29
C VAL A 163 0.32 17.81 -8.98
N ASP A 164 0.47 18.66 -10.01
CA ASP A 164 1.02 20.00 -9.87
C ASP A 164 -0.09 20.99 -9.48
N LEU A 165 -0.07 21.45 -8.24
CA LEU A 165 -0.96 22.49 -7.71
C LEU A 165 -0.28 23.87 -7.65
N SER A 166 0.90 24.04 -8.25
CA SER A 166 1.67 25.28 -8.17
C SER A 166 0.95 26.48 -8.82
N GLN A 167 0.05 26.22 -9.79
CA GLN A 167 -0.82 27.22 -10.38
C GLN A 167 -1.72 27.93 -9.34
N HIS A 168 -2.05 27.25 -8.23
CA HIS A 168 -2.88 27.79 -7.15
C HIS A 168 -2.07 28.53 -6.08
N HIS A 169 -0.76 28.73 -6.27
CA HIS A 169 0.10 29.39 -5.28
C HIS A 169 -0.42 30.79 -4.91
N ALA A 170 -0.80 31.61 -5.90
CA ALA A 170 -1.30 32.96 -5.66
C ALA A 170 -2.61 32.95 -4.85
N LEU A 171 -3.54 32.06 -5.19
CA LEU A 171 -4.80 31.87 -4.47
C LEU A 171 -4.56 31.46 -3.01
N LEU A 172 -3.70 30.46 -2.78
CA LEU A 172 -3.38 29.96 -1.45
C LEU A 172 -2.75 31.06 -0.58
N VAL A 173 -1.79 31.82 -1.13
CA VAL A 173 -1.18 32.95 -0.44
C VAL A 173 -2.21 34.03 -0.12
N ALA A 174 -3.11 34.37 -1.05
CA ALA A 174 -4.18 35.34 -0.84
C ALA A 174 -5.16 34.91 0.27
N ARG A 175 -5.41 33.61 0.42
CA ARG A 175 -6.21 33.03 1.51
C ARG A 175 -5.41 32.83 2.81
N GLY A 176 -4.15 33.28 2.84
CA GLY A 176 -3.26 33.24 3.99
C GLY A 176 -2.70 31.86 4.29
N PHE A 177 -2.69 30.93 3.33
CA PHE A 177 -2.00 29.66 3.43
C PHE A 177 -0.51 29.85 3.18
N THR A 178 0.28 29.72 4.23
CA THR A 178 1.75 29.71 4.19
C THR A 178 2.26 28.35 4.66
N MET A 179 3.51 27.98 4.36
CA MET A 179 4.06 26.70 4.83
C MET A 179 3.97 26.49 6.35
N PRO A 180 4.27 27.49 7.21
CA PRO A 180 4.04 27.36 8.64
C PRO A 180 2.57 27.08 9.00
N ARG A 181 1.63 27.74 8.33
CA ARG A 181 0.19 27.52 8.56
C ARG A 181 -0.26 26.15 8.10
N LEU A 182 0.21 25.68 6.95
CA LEU A 182 -0.09 24.32 6.46
C LEU A 182 0.44 23.24 7.41
N LYS A 183 1.61 23.43 8.03
CA LYS A 183 2.12 22.52 9.08
C LYS A 183 1.23 22.50 10.33
N ILE A 184 0.70 23.65 10.72
CA ILE A 184 -0.26 23.73 11.83
C ILE A 184 -1.54 22.98 11.45
N ILE A 185 -2.11 23.24 10.27
CA ILE A 185 -3.31 22.56 9.78
C ILE A 185 -3.09 21.04 9.67
N ALA A 186 -1.93 20.60 9.19
CA ALA A 186 -1.58 19.17 9.10
C ALA A 186 -1.62 18.44 10.46
N SER A 187 -1.48 19.17 11.58
CA SER A 187 -1.60 18.60 12.93
C SER A 187 -3.04 18.44 13.42
N TRP A 188 -4.02 19.03 12.75
CA TRP A 188 -5.44 18.96 13.14
C TRP A 188 -6.03 17.55 12.93
N PRO A 189 -7.19 17.26 13.54
CA PRO A 189 -7.98 16.07 13.20
C PRO A 189 -8.36 16.07 11.72
N GLU A 190 -8.43 14.89 11.09
CA GLU A 190 -8.70 14.76 9.65
C GLU A 190 -10.00 15.45 9.22
N THR A 191 -11.04 15.34 10.04
CA THR A 191 -12.33 16.00 9.81
C THR A 191 -12.20 17.53 9.77
N ALA A 192 -11.39 18.10 10.68
CA ALA A 192 -11.16 19.54 10.75
C ALA A 192 -10.32 20.06 9.57
N ILE A 193 -9.34 19.27 9.10
CA ILE A 193 -8.56 19.60 7.89
C ILE A 193 -9.50 19.71 6.69
N LYS A 194 -10.30 18.66 6.47
CA LYS A 194 -11.24 18.58 5.35
C LYS A 194 -12.22 19.75 5.35
N GLU A 195 -12.89 19.99 6.47
CA GLU A 195 -13.85 21.10 6.57
C GLU A 195 -13.19 22.47 6.34
N ALA A 196 -12.00 22.69 6.89
CA ALA A 196 -11.28 23.94 6.73
C ALA A 196 -10.90 24.19 5.26
N LEU A 197 -10.35 23.19 4.58
CA LEU A 197 -9.98 23.31 3.16
C LEU A 197 -11.21 23.50 2.27
N GLN A 198 -12.28 22.72 2.49
CA GLN A 198 -13.52 22.85 1.72
C GLN A 198 -14.17 24.23 1.88
N ARG A 199 -14.24 24.77 3.10
CA ARG A 199 -14.83 26.11 3.32
C ARG A 199 -13.99 27.25 2.74
N THR A 200 -12.67 27.07 2.59
CA THR A 200 -11.76 28.18 2.25
C THR A 200 -11.22 28.14 0.84
N LEU A 201 -11.20 26.99 0.17
CA LEU A 201 -10.57 26.82 -1.13
C LEU A 201 -11.51 26.33 -2.21
N LEU A 202 -12.63 25.70 -1.85
CA LEU A 202 -13.58 25.22 -2.83
C LEU A 202 -14.18 26.41 -3.58
N VAL A 203 -14.20 26.35 -4.91
CA VAL A 203 -14.93 27.32 -5.74
C VAL A 203 -16.37 27.30 -5.27
N GLU A 204 -16.87 28.39 -4.70
CA GLU A 204 -18.31 28.60 -4.66
C GLU A 204 -18.74 28.67 -6.11
N CYS A 205 -19.31 27.56 -6.58
CA CYS A 205 -19.78 27.42 -7.94
C CYS A 205 -21.06 28.24 -8.06
N GLU A 206 -20.95 29.56 -7.91
CA GLU A 206 -21.95 30.47 -8.39
C GLU A 206 -21.92 30.32 -9.91
N PHE A 207 -22.85 29.52 -10.41
CA PHE A 207 -23.18 29.36 -11.82
C PHE A 207 -23.54 30.75 -12.37
N THR A 208 -22.54 31.57 -12.65
CA THR A 208 -22.67 32.75 -13.47
C THR A 208 -22.67 32.25 -14.91
N ILE A 209 -23.87 31.85 -15.33
CA ILE A 209 -24.19 31.67 -16.73
C ILE A 209 -24.00 33.05 -17.36
N GLU A 210 -23.26 33.10 -18.48
CA GLU A 210 -23.13 34.26 -19.38
C GLU A 210 -21.97 35.24 -19.09
N GLY A 211 -20.86 35.00 -19.78
CA GLY A 211 -19.81 36.00 -19.98
C GLY A 211 -18.52 35.35 -20.44
N GLU A 212 -18.33 35.21 -21.76
CA GLU A 212 -17.07 34.83 -22.39
C GLU A 212 -15.99 35.89 -22.07
N GLY A 213 -15.40 35.80 -20.88
CA GLY A 213 -14.29 36.63 -20.45
C GLY A 213 -13.09 35.75 -20.13
N GLU A 214 -12.16 35.65 -21.07
CA GLU A 214 -10.88 34.97 -20.88
C GLU A 214 -10.15 35.49 -19.63
N GLY A 215 -9.84 34.58 -18.70
CA GLY A 215 -8.61 34.67 -17.92
C GLY A 215 -8.69 35.26 -16.51
N SER A 216 -9.84 35.28 -15.83
CA SER A 216 -9.85 35.69 -14.42
C SER A 216 -9.43 34.54 -13.51
N ALA A 217 -8.19 34.59 -13.01
CA ALA A 217 -7.58 33.72 -11.99
C ALA A 217 -8.26 33.80 -10.60
N ALA A 218 -9.54 34.18 -10.54
CA ALA A 218 -10.35 34.29 -9.33
C ALA A 218 -11.10 32.98 -8.99
N GLY A 219 -10.92 31.92 -9.79
CA GLY A 219 -11.46 30.61 -9.50
C GLY A 219 -10.76 29.97 -8.31
N GLY A 220 -11.52 29.53 -7.31
CA GLY A 220 -11.04 28.61 -6.29
C GLY A 220 -10.49 27.29 -6.85
N MET A 221 -10.25 26.32 -5.98
CA MET A 221 -9.81 24.98 -6.35
C MET A 221 -11.00 24.06 -6.60
N THR A 222 -10.86 23.16 -7.57
CA THR A 222 -11.84 22.09 -7.81
C THR A 222 -11.88 21.12 -6.62
N PRO A 223 -12.98 20.37 -6.42
CA PRO A 223 -13.06 19.38 -5.34
C PRO A 223 -11.91 18.37 -5.36
N PHE A 224 -11.46 17.95 -6.56
CA PHE A 224 -10.32 17.05 -6.72
C PHE A 224 -9.02 17.66 -6.20
N GLU A 225 -8.71 18.89 -6.59
CA GLU A 225 -7.49 19.58 -6.14
C GLU A 225 -7.48 19.82 -4.63
N VAL A 226 -8.65 20.10 -4.03
CA VAL A 226 -8.80 20.21 -2.56
C VAL A 226 -8.49 18.88 -1.87
N ILE A 227 -9.01 17.77 -2.40
CA ILE A 227 -8.71 16.41 -1.89
C ILE A 227 -7.22 16.10 -2.04
N THR A 228 -6.61 16.43 -3.18
CA THR A 228 -5.17 16.24 -3.40
C THR A 228 -4.35 17.02 -2.37
N LEU A 229 -4.70 18.29 -2.11
CA LEU A 229 -4.04 19.10 -1.08
C LEU A 229 -4.23 18.49 0.32
N GLU A 230 -5.43 17.97 0.63
CA GLU A 230 -5.71 17.27 1.89
C GLU A 230 -4.77 16.08 2.10
N PHE A 231 -4.60 15.21 1.10
CA PHE A 231 -3.63 14.11 1.16
C PHE A 231 -2.19 14.60 1.32
N GLY A 232 -1.82 15.68 0.62
CA GLY A 232 -0.51 16.33 0.77
C GLY A 232 -0.23 16.74 2.22
N LEU A 233 -1.24 17.27 2.93
CA LEU A 233 -1.10 17.62 4.35
C LEU A 233 -0.97 16.40 5.27
N ARG A 234 -1.64 15.29 4.96
CA ARG A 234 -1.47 14.02 5.70
C ARG A 234 -0.04 13.49 5.56
N LEU A 235 0.51 13.49 4.34
CA LEU A 235 1.91 13.13 4.12
C LEU A 235 2.87 14.07 4.85
N LEU A 236 2.56 15.37 4.89
CA LEU A 236 3.35 16.36 5.64
C LEU A 236 3.36 16.08 7.16
N LYS A 237 2.25 15.58 7.70
CA LYS A 237 2.11 15.15 9.10
C LYS A 237 3.01 13.95 9.40
N GLU A 238 3.02 12.93 8.54
CA GLU A 238 3.85 11.73 8.70
C GLU A 238 5.35 12.03 8.62
N GLN A 239 5.73 13.00 7.79
CA GLN A 239 7.13 13.40 7.64
C GLN A 239 7.64 14.32 8.75
N SER A 240 6.74 14.99 9.48
CA SER A 240 7.11 15.81 10.61
C SER A 240 7.44 14.88 11.79
N PRO A 241 8.71 14.75 12.21
CA PRO A 241 9.05 13.93 13.36
C PRO A 241 8.18 14.40 14.52
N ALA A 242 7.44 13.47 15.13
CA ALA A 242 6.39 13.74 16.11
C ALA A 242 6.79 14.94 16.96
N PHE A 243 6.09 16.07 16.75
CA PHE A 243 6.26 17.25 17.58
C PHE A 243 5.82 16.82 18.97
N ILE A 244 6.79 16.39 19.79
CA ILE A 244 6.55 16.14 21.21
C ILE A 244 6.11 17.50 21.73
N PRO A 245 4.83 17.68 22.13
CA PRO A 245 4.42 18.93 22.71
C PRO A 245 5.31 19.13 23.94
N THR A 246 6.30 20.00 23.84
CA THR A 246 7.00 20.48 25.01
C THR A 246 5.90 21.15 25.82
N ASN A 247 5.54 20.54 26.94
CA ASN A 247 4.64 21.11 27.92
C ASN A 247 5.26 22.43 28.39
N SER A 248 5.04 23.49 27.61
CA SER A 248 5.30 24.86 27.97
C SER A 248 4.33 25.15 29.09
N SER A 249 4.79 24.84 30.31
CA SER A 249 4.19 25.25 31.55
C SER A 249 4.14 26.78 31.52
N CYS A 250 3.04 27.31 30.99
CA CYS A 250 2.63 28.68 31.20
C CYS A 250 2.32 28.80 32.70
N LYS A 251 3.37 28.97 33.52
CA LYS A 251 3.22 29.49 34.87
C LYS A 251 2.74 30.92 34.71
N SER A 252 1.43 31.09 34.65
CA SER A 252 0.78 32.37 34.89
C SER A 252 1.13 32.77 36.32
N SER A 253 2.23 33.52 36.47
CA SER A 253 2.56 34.20 37.72
C SER A 253 1.51 35.29 37.92
N GLY A 254 0.42 34.93 38.62
CA GLY A 254 -0.60 35.86 39.06
C GLY A 254 -0.01 36.83 40.06
N HIS A 255 0.49 37.96 39.58
CA HIS A 255 0.79 39.11 40.42
C HIS A 255 -0.51 39.92 40.55
N ILE A 256 -1.30 39.58 41.58
CA ILE A 256 -2.45 40.39 41.98
C ILE A 256 -1.91 41.55 42.84
N THR A 257 -1.68 42.70 42.22
CA THR A 257 -1.55 43.97 42.94
C THR A 257 -2.94 44.39 43.43
N ARG A 258 -3.20 44.24 44.73
CA ARG A 258 -4.31 44.93 45.40
C ARG A 258 -3.94 46.42 45.52
N PHE A 259 -4.71 47.28 44.86
CA PHE A 259 -4.77 48.69 45.18
C PHE A 259 -6.04 48.95 46.01
N HIS A 260 -5.80 49.49 47.21
CA HIS A 260 -6.68 50.10 48.21
C HIS A 260 -7.90 49.32 48.73
#